data_AF-A0A370I4Q9-F1
#
_entry.id   AF-A0A370I4Q9-F1
#
_cell.length_a   1.000
_cell.length_b   1.000
_cell.length_c   1.000
_cell.angle_alpha   90.00
_cell.angle_beta   90.00
_cell.angle_gamma   90.00
#
_symmetry.space_group_name_H-M   'P 1'
#
loop_
_entity.id
_entity.type
_entity.pdbx_description
1 polymer ?
#
loop_
_entity_poly.entity_id
_entity_poly.type
_entity_poly.pdbx_seq_one_letter_code
_entity_poly.pdbx_strand_id
1 'polypeptide(L)'
;MVRAKCRGTDDYAAYDADNRGGGQAEQLERACGGCTVKPECAAYALKHESTIGGMIWAGVPIPESPTTIYYHRALDRLRVIARNAR
;
A
#
# COMPACT_ATOMS: atom_id res chain seq x y z
N MET A 1 9.66 9.22 4.94
CA MET A 1 9.24 8.21 5.94
C MET A 1 10.47 7.53 6.55
N VAL A 2 10.92 7.94 7.74
CA VAL A 2 12.10 7.34 8.42
C VAL A 2 11.74 6.11 9.26
N ARG A 3 10.50 6.02 9.75
CA ARG A 3 10.02 4.94 10.63
C ARG A 3 9.21 3.86 9.90
N ALA A 4 9.22 3.85 8.57
CA ALA A 4 8.50 2.83 7.80
C ALA A 4 9.18 1.47 7.94
N LYS A 5 8.38 0.43 8.20
CA LYS A 5 8.85 -0.97 8.28
C LYS A 5 9.60 -1.40 7.02
N CYS A 6 9.13 -0.98 5.84
CA CYS A 6 9.72 -1.31 4.55
C CYS A 6 11.02 -0.56 4.23
N ARG A 7 11.46 0.37 5.09
CA ARG A 7 12.68 1.14 4.83
C ARG A 7 13.91 0.23 5.01
N GLY A 8 14.67 0.04 3.94
CA GLY A 8 15.88 -0.79 3.95
C GLY A 8 15.60 -2.29 3.79
N THR A 9 14.40 -2.67 3.33
CA THR A 9 14.11 -4.05 2.93
C THR A 9 14.68 -4.33 1.55
N ASP A 10 15.24 -5.52 1.37
CA ASP A 10 15.66 -6.04 0.06
C ASP A 10 14.59 -6.96 -0.56
N ASP A 11 13.59 -7.37 0.22
CA ASP A 11 12.45 -8.17 -0.23
C ASP A 11 11.35 -7.26 -0.82
N TYR A 12 11.55 -6.86 -2.07
CA TYR A 12 10.55 -6.09 -2.82
C TYR A 12 9.34 -6.94 -3.23
N ALA A 13 9.51 -8.25 -3.39
CA ALA A 13 8.44 -9.17 -3.78
C ALA A 13 7.34 -9.25 -2.70
N ALA A 14 7.69 -9.07 -1.43
CA ALA A 14 6.71 -8.96 -0.34
C ALA A 14 5.71 -7.79 -0.50
N TYR A 15 6.06 -6.77 -1.30
CA TYR A 15 5.25 -5.58 -1.51
C TYR A 15 4.55 -5.55 -2.86
N ASP A 16 4.71 -6.58 -3.68
CA ASP A 16 4.05 -6.68 -4.99
C ASP A 16 2.54 -6.89 -4.80
N ALA A 17 1.72 -6.14 -5.55
CA ALA A 17 0.26 -6.21 -5.47
C ALA A 17 -0.35 -7.31 -6.36
N ASP A 18 0.47 -8.06 -7.10
CA ASP A 18 0.03 -9.18 -7.94
C ASP A 18 -0.55 -10.30 -7.08
N ASN A 19 -1.87 -10.39 -7.13
CA ASN A 19 -2.70 -11.24 -6.29
C ASN A 19 -3.11 -12.55 -6.98
N ARG A 20 -2.39 -12.96 -8.04
CA ARG A 20 -2.63 -14.21 -8.80
C ARG A 20 -2.52 -15.51 -7.98
N GLY A 21 -1.95 -15.49 -6.77
CA GLY A 21 -1.65 -16.68 -5.97
C GLY A 21 -2.60 -17.01 -4.79
N GLY A 22 -3.62 -16.20 -4.50
CA GLY A 22 -4.36 -16.32 -3.24
C GLY A 22 -3.54 -15.88 -2.00
N GLY A 23 -4.16 -15.77 -0.82
CA GLY A 23 -3.42 -15.42 0.42
C GLY A 23 -3.17 -13.92 0.68
N GLN A 24 -3.94 -13.04 0.04
CA GLN A 24 -3.77 -11.57 0.11
C GLN A 24 -3.67 -11.03 1.55
N ALA A 25 -4.44 -11.57 2.49
CA ALA A 25 -4.41 -11.12 3.89
C ALA A 25 -3.04 -11.37 4.57
N GLU A 26 -2.43 -12.52 4.34
CA GLU A 26 -1.11 -12.86 4.89
C GLU A 26 -0.01 -12.00 4.26
N GLN A 27 -0.10 -11.75 2.95
CA GLN A 27 0.83 -10.88 2.23
C GLN A 27 0.77 -9.44 2.77
N LEU A 28 -0.43 -8.90 3.00
CA LEU A 28 -0.59 -7.55 3.56
C LEU A 28 -0.05 -7.45 4.98
N GLU A 29 -0.21 -8.49 5.80
CA GLU A 29 0.36 -8.54 7.15
C GLU A 29 1.90 -8.64 7.09
N ARG A 30 2.45 -9.43 6.18
CA ARG A 30 3.90 -9.51 5.97
C ARG A 30 4.47 -8.15 5.55
N ALA A 31 3.87 -7.53 4.54
CA ALA A 31 4.31 -6.24 3.99
C ALA A 31 4.19 -5.09 5.01
N CYS A 32 3.01 -4.95 5.62
CA CYS A 32 2.61 -3.74 6.34
C CYS A 32 2.14 -3.98 7.78
N GLY A 33 2.02 -5.23 8.23
CA GLY A 33 1.70 -5.59 9.61
C GLY A 33 2.68 -4.96 10.60
N GLY A 34 2.13 -4.36 11.66
CA GLY A 34 2.89 -3.64 12.69
C GLY A 34 3.54 -2.31 12.25
N CYS A 35 3.36 -1.85 11.01
CA CYS A 35 3.93 -0.57 10.57
C CYS A 35 3.21 0.60 11.27
N THR A 36 3.96 1.45 11.96
CA THR A 36 3.42 2.57 12.75
C THR A 36 3.11 3.82 11.94
N VAL A 37 3.59 3.90 10.70
CA VAL A 37 3.44 5.07 9.82
C VAL A 37 2.45 4.85 8.68
N LYS A 38 1.45 3.98 8.89
CA LYS A 38 0.41 3.70 7.87
C LYS A 38 -0.32 4.97 7.41
N PRO A 39 -0.72 5.91 8.28
CA PRO A 39 -1.40 7.13 7.84
C PRO A 39 -0.52 8.01 6.95
N GLU A 40 0.74 8.22 7.30
CA GLU A 40 1.69 9.02 6.52
C GLU A 40 2.08 8.31 5.22
N CYS A 41 2.17 6.98 5.23
CA CYS A 41 2.38 6.16 4.04
C CYS A 41 1.21 6.32 3.05
N ALA A 42 -0.03 6.30 3.54
CA ALA A 42 -1.20 6.51 2.70
C ALA A 42 -1.25 7.94 2.12
N ALA A 43 -0.96 8.97 2.94
CA ALA A 43 -0.89 10.34 2.46
C ALA A 43 0.21 10.54 1.40
N TYR A 44 1.38 9.91 1.59
CA TYR A 44 2.46 9.94 0.63
C TYR A 44 2.08 9.27 -0.69
N ALA A 45 1.43 8.10 -0.63
CA ALA A 45 0.97 7.37 -1.80
C ALA A 45 -0.03 8.19 -2.63
N LEU A 46 -1.00 8.86 -1.98
CA LEU A 46 -1.95 9.75 -2.64
C LEU A 46 -1.27 10.96 -3.32
N LYS A 47 -0.17 11.48 -2.76
CA LYS A 47 0.60 12.57 -3.39
C LYS A 47 1.33 12.11 -4.66
N HIS A 48 1.63 10.82 -4.78
CA HIS A 48 2.36 10.22 -5.90
C HIS A 48 1.52 9.18 -6.64
N GLU A 49 0.21 9.41 -6.77
CA GLU A 49 -0.76 8.46 -7.32
C GLU A 49 -0.29 7.84 -8.65
N SER A 50 0.36 8.62 -9.53
CA SER A 50 0.86 8.13 -10.82
C SER A 50 1.98 7.07 -10.75
N THR A 51 2.61 6.84 -9.60
CA THR A 51 3.78 5.94 -9.47
C THR A 51 3.57 4.78 -8.49
N ILE A 52 2.38 4.62 -7.91
CA ILE A 52 2.14 3.65 -6.83
C ILE A 52 1.51 2.32 -7.31
N GLY A 53 1.14 2.23 -8.57
CA GLY A 53 0.52 1.04 -9.15
C GLY A 53 1.42 -0.19 -9.09
N GLY A 54 0.82 -1.37 -8.89
CA GLY A 54 1.52 -2.65 -8.82
C GLY A 54 2.10 -2.99 -7.45
N MET A 55 1.93 -2.13 -6.44
CA MET A 55 2.55 -2.30 -5.12
C MET A 55 1.56 -2.13 -3.96
N ILE A 56 1.94 -2.60 -2.77
CA ILE A 56 1.20 -2.45 -1.52
C ILE A 56 1.63 -1.18 -0.80
N TRP A 57 0.67 -0.30 -0.52
CA TRP A 57 0.87 0.96 0.20
C TRP A 57 -0.03 1.02 1.43
N ALA A 58 0.54 1.28 2.61
CA ALA A 58 -0.19 1.32 3.89
C ALA A 58 -1.06 0.08 4.17
N GLY A 59 -0.69 -1.09 3.64
CA GLY A 59 -1.48 -2.33 3.73
C GLY A 59 -2.66 -2.38 2.76
N VAL A 60 -2.65 -1.56 1.71
CA VAL A 60 -3.62 -1.59 0.60
C VAL A 60 -2.88 -1.99 -0.68
N PRO A 61 -3.30 -3.07 -1.35
CA PRO A 61 -2.75 -3.43 -2.65
C PRO A 61 -3.28 -2.45 -3.71
N ILE A 62 -2.39 -1.84 -4.48
CA ILE A 62 -2.74 -0.90 -5.54
C ILE A 62 -2.57 -1.61 -6.90
N PRO A 63 -3.66 -1.81 -7.67
CA PRO A 63 -3.57 -2.39 -9.01
C PRO A 63 -2.62 -1.59 -9.91
N GLU A 64 -2.00 -2.25 -10.88
CA GLU A 64 -1.13 -1.58 -11.85
C GLU A 64 -1.91 -0.64 -12.78
N SER A 65 -3.15 -1.02 -13.14
CA SER A 65 -3.96 -0.27 -14.10
C SER A 65 -4.83 0.82 -13.43
N PRO A 66 -4.53 2.11 -13.66
CA PRO A 66 -5.22 3.24 -13.01
C PRO A 66 -6.64 3.47 -13.53
N THR A 67 -7.02 2.85 -14.65
CA THR A 67 -8.36 2.99 -15.26
C THR A 67 -9.40 2.06 -14.66
N THR A 68 -8.98 1.18 -13.74
CA THR A 68 -9.87 0.17 -13.17
C THR A 68 -10.62 0.69 -11.94
N ILE A 69 -11.85 0.22 -11.75
CA ILE A 69 -12.63 0.52 -10.53
C ILE A 69 -11.89 0.06 -9.25
N TYR A 70 -11.10 -1.01 -9.35
CA TYR A 70 -10.31 -1.53 -8.24
C TYR A 70 -9.21 -0.55 -7.82
N TYR A 71 -8.58 0.13 -8.77
CA TYR A 71 -7.60 1.17 -8.49
C TYR A 71 -8.23 2.33 -7.71
N HIS A 72 -9.35 2.87 -8.20
CA HIS A 72 -10.06 3.95 -7.51
C HIS A 72 -10.52 3.54 -6.09
N ARG A 73 -11.01 2.31 -5.91
CA ARG A 73 -11.35 1.77 -4.58
C ARG A 73 -10.15 1.67 -3.65
N ALA A 74 -8.98 1.35 -4.20
CA ALA A 74 -7.73 1.31 -3.43
C ALA A 74 -7.34 2.72 -2.95
N LEU A 75 -7.48 3.73 -3.82
CA LEU A 75 -7.26 5.13 -3.43
C LEU A 75 -8.24 5.60 -2.34
N ASP A 76 -9.52 5.19 -2.42
CA ASP A 76 -10.49 5.54 -1.38
C ASP A 76 -10.11 4.95 -0.02
N ARG A 77 -9.58 3.71 0.00
CA ARG A 77 -9.03 3.11 1.22
C ARG A 77 -7.83 3.89 1.74
N LEU A 78 -6.91 4.31 0.88
CA LEU A 78 -5.78 5.16 1.27
C LEU A 78 -6.27 6.50 1.85
N ARG A 79 -7.30 7.12 1.27
CA ARG A 79 -7.89 8.38 1.79
C ARG A 79 -8.47 8.19 3.19
N VAL A 80 -9.11 7.05 3.47
CA VAL A 80 -9.58 6.71 4.82
C VAL A 80 -8.41 6.56 5.79
N ILE A 81 -7.37 5.81 5.42
CA ILE A 81 -6.20 5.57 6.28
C ILE A 81 -5.43 6.87 6.56
N ALA A 82 -5.24 7.72 5.56
CA ALA A 82 -4.54 9.00 5.69
C ALA A 82 -5.25 9.96 6.66
N ARG A 83 -6.59 9.92 6.73
CA ARG A 83 -7.38 10.75 7.65
C ARG A 83 -7.23 10.33 9.12
N ASN A 84 -6.81 9.09 9.38
CA ASN A 84 -6.58 8.57 10.72
C ASN A 84 -5.20 8.96 11.28
N ALA A 85 -4.46 9.86 10.62
CA ALA A 85 -3.18 10.42 11.12
C ALA A 85 -3.36 11.43 12.29
N ARG A 86 -4.55 11.52 12.88
CA ARG A 86 -4.90 12.50 13.92
C ARG A 86 -4.62 11.99 15.32
#